data_AF-A0A0D6AIV1-F1
#
_entry.id   AF-A0A0D6AIV1-F1
#
_cell.length_a   1.000
_cell.length_b   1.000
_cell.length_c   1.000
_cell.angle_alpha   90.00
_cell.angle_beta   90.00
_cell.angle_gamma   90.00
#
_symmetry.space_group_name_H-M   'P 1'
#
loop_
_entity.id
_entity.type
_entity.pdbx_description
1 polymer ?
#
loop_
_entity_poly.entity_id
_entity_poly.type
_entity_poly.pdbx_seq_one_letter_code
_entity_poly.pdbx_strand_id
1 'polypeptide(L)'
;MLDEQENLIDVEKVNHTPEKIKLIYLGILALGIKIESTVIPVSNSELDLLIEYLAEILQRNDELIRRACSLLEQIETSNEKNYYYGIVKDYLDQFLVLSQSEEFLDINIAVENQSYFALKILTDLLFYSGKSGKRFLKQQLQCL
;
A
#
# COMPACT_ATOMS: atom_id res chain seq x y z
N MET A 1 -31.98 -1.58 16.81
CA MET A 1 -30.66 -2.24 16.80
C MET A 1 -30.64 -3.15 15.59
N LEU A 2 -30.15 -2.64 14.47
CA LEU A 2 -29.86 -3.39 13.25
C LEU A 2 -28.67 -2.68 12.59
N ASP A 3 -27.83 -3.49 11.93
CA ASP A 3 -26.70 -3.14 11.06
C ASP A 3 -25.30 -3.29 11.67
N GLU A 4 -24.99 -4.51 12.13
CA GLU A 4 -23.67 -5.11 11.93
C GLU A 4 -23.70 -5.82 10.57
N GLN A 5 -23.48 -5.07 9.48
CA GLN A 5 -22.97 -5.65 8.24
C GLN A 5 -21.44 -5.55 8.32
N GLU A 6 -20.86 -6.54 9.00
CA GLU A 6 -19.43 -6.75 9.02
C GLU A 6 -18.90 -6.93 7.59
N ASN A 7 -17.77 -6.28 7.34
CA ASN A 7 -16.97 -6.36 6.13
C ASN A 7 -16.62 -7.83 5.82
N LEU A 8 -17.45 -8.49 5.02
CA LEU A 8 -17.17 -9.83 4.51
C LEU A 8 -16.14 -9.71 3.38
N ILE A 9 -14.86 -9.82 3.76
CA ILE A 9 -13.75 -9.99 2.83
C ILE A 9 -13.82 -11.40 2.25
N ASP A 10 -13.85 -11.51 0.92
CA ASP A 10 -13.81 -12.79 0.21
C ASP A 10 -12.35 -13.31 0.13
N VAL A 11 -11.98 -14.15 1.10
CA VAL A 11 -10.62 -14.69 1.29
C VAL A 11 -10.14 -15.49 0.07
N GLU A 12 -11.03 -16.11 -0.72
CA GLU A 12 -10.63 -16.88 -1.90
C GLU A 12 -10.19 -15.98 -3.06
N LYS A 13 -10.89 -14.85 -3.25
CA LYS A 13 -10.46 -13.81 -4.21
C LYS A 13 -9.12 -13.21 -3.79
N VAL A 14 -8.90 -13.04 -2.49
CA VAL A 14 -7.62 -12.53 -1.95
C VAL A 14 -6.44 -13.41 -2.34
N ASN A 15 -6.60 -14.72 -2.36
CA ASN A 15 -5.52 -15.64 -2.72
C ASN A 15 -5.14 -15.63 -4.21
N HIS A 16 -6.01 -15.08 -5.07
CA HIS A 16 -5.77 -14.90 -6.51
C HIS A 16 -5.42 -13.45 -6.85
N THR A 17 -5.36 -12.59 -5.84
CA THR A 17 -4.93 -11.21 -5.97
C THR A 17 -3.46 -11.20 -6.34
N PRO A 18 -3.08 -10.56 -7.45
CA PRO A 18 -1.68 -10.32 -7.75
C PRO A 18 -1.00 -9.73 -6.54
N GLU A 19 0.09 -10.35 -6.09
CA GLU A 19 0.86 -9.98 -4.89
C GLU A 19 1.13 -8.46 -4.80
N LYS A 20 1.31 -7.81 -5.96
CA LYS A 20 1.43 -6.36 -6.10
C LYS A 20 0.26 -5.55 -5.55
N ILE A 21 -0.99 -5.98 -5.77
CA ILE A 21 -2.18 -5.26 -5.26
C ILE A 21 -2.21 -5.36 -3.73
N LYS A 22 -1.91 -6.55 -3.18
CA LYS A 22 -1.81 -6.73 -1.73
C LYS A 22 -0.71 -5.82 -1.14
N LEU A 23 0.45 -5.75 -1.77
CA LEU A 23 1.54 -4.85 -1.36
C LEU A 23 1.12 -3.37 -1.38
N ILE A 24 0.35 -2.94 -2.40
CA ILE A 24 -0.18 -1.57 -2.48
C ILE A 24 -1.15 -1.31 -1.33
N TYR A 25 -2.09 -2.21 -1.06
CA TYR A 25 -3.02 -2.08 0.07
C TYR A 25 -2.28 -2.03 1.40
N LEU A 26 -1.31 -2.92 1.60
CA LEU A 26 -0.47 -2.96 2.79
C LEU A 26 0.26 -1.62 3.00
N GLY A 27 0.86 -1.05 1.95
CA GLY A 27 1.50 0.26 2.01
C GLY A 27 0.53 1.40 2.36
N ILE A 28 -0.66 1.40 1.77
CA ILE A 28 -1.68 2.43 2.04
C ILE A 28 -2.13 2.36 3.51
N LEU A 29 -2.46 1.15 3.99
CA LEU A 29 -2.90 0.94 5.37
C LEU A 29 -1.79 1.25 6.39
N ALA A 30 -0.54 0.90 6.08
CA ALA A 30 0.61 1.22 6.92
C ALA A 30 0.85 2.74 7.08
N LEU A 31 0.44 3.55 6.09
CA LEU A 31 0.42 5.01 6.22
C LEU A 31 -0.75 5.55 7.05
N GLY A 32 -1.62 4.68 7.56
CA GLY A 32 -2.84 5.06 8.26
C GLY A 32 -3.95 5.57 7.34
N ILE A 33 -3.82 5.37 6.03
CA ILE A 33 -4.84 5.76 5.04
C ILE A 33 -5.92 4.68 5.02
N LYS A 34 -7.17 5.08 5.30
CA LYS A 34 -8.30 4.15 5.30
C LYS A 34 -8.70 3.78 3.87
N ILE A 35 -8.98 2.51 3.66
CA ILE A 35 -9.52 1.96 2.41
C ILE A 35 -10.93 1.47 2.72
N GLU A 36 -11.93 2.03 2.04
CA GLU A 36 -13.35 1.67 2.24
C GLU A 36 -13.73 0.35 1.57
N SER A 37 -12.95 -0.08 0.57
CA SER A 37 -13.16 -1.34 -0.12
C SER A 37 -11.85 -1.97 -0.59
N THR A 38 -11.61 -3.22 -0.19
CA THR A 38 -10.52 -4.06 -0.67
C THR A 38 -11.05 -4.99 -1.77
N VAL A 39 -11.57 -4.40 -2.85
CA VAL A 39 -12.04 -5.18 -4.01
C VAL A 39 -10.84 -5.81 -4.69
N ILE A 40 -11.00 -7.08 -5.07
CA ILE A 40 -10.01 -7.78 -5.86
C ILE A 40 -10.62 -8.03 -7.24
N PRO A 41 -9.99 -7.50 -8.28
CA PRO A 41 -10.56 -7.55 -9.61
C PRO A 41 -10.42 -8.96 -10.18
N VAL A 42 -11.54 -9.53 -10.61
CA VAL A 42 -11.56 -10.79 -11.37
C VAL A 42 -11.72 -10.56 -12.87
N SER A 43 -11.91 -9.30 -13.29
CA SER A 43 -12.05 -8.89 -14.69
C SER A 43 -11.25 -7.61 -14.99
N ASN A 44 -10.93 -7.38 -16.27
CA ASN A 44 -10.24 -6.15 -16.71
C ASN A 44 -11.05 -4.88 -16.37
N SER A 45 -12.38 -4.96 -16.42
CA SER A 45 -13.24 -3.83 -16.06
C SER A 45 -13.19 -3.52 -14.56
N GLU A 46 -13.18 -4.55 -13.71
CA GLU A 46 -12.97 -4.37 -12.26
C GLU A 46 -11.56 -3.86 -11.96
N LEU A 47 -10.55 -4.30 -12.71
CA LEU A 47 -9.18 -3.82 -12.54
C LEU A 47 -9.08 -2.33 -12.88
N ASP A 48 -9.71 -1.87 -13.97
CA ASP A 48 -9.73 -0.46 -14.32
C ASP A 48 -10.46 0.38 -13.25
N LEU A 49 -11.55 -0.13 -12.66
CA LEU A 49 -12.25 0.51 -11.53
C LEU A 49 -11.37 0.59 -10.28
N LEU A 50 -10.67 -0.51 -9.95
CA LEU A 50 -9.74 -0.52 -8.83
C LEU A 50 -8.60 0.47 -9.04
N ILE A 51 -8.05 0.55 -10.25
CA ILE A 51 -6.99 1.51 -10.58
C ILE A 51 -7.48 2.95 -10.38
N GLU A 52 -8.71 3.27 -10.80
CA GLU A 52 -9.30 4.59 -10.55
C GLU A 52 -9.38 4.89 -9.06
N TYR A 53 -9.96 3.96 -8.30
CA TYR A 53 -10.15 4.09 -6.86
C TYR A 53 -8.83 4.27 -6.10
N LEU A 54 -7.83 3.44 -6.40
CA LEU A 54 -6.49 3.56 -5.82
C LEU A 54 -5.82 4.88 -6.17
N ALA A 55 -5.90 5.30 -7.44
CA ALA A 55 -5.32 6.57 -7.87
C ALA A 55 -5.97 7.74 -7.14
N GLU A 56 -7.30 7.72 -6.97
CA GLU A 56 -8.02 8.77 -6.26
C GLU A 56 -7.65 8.83 -4.77
N ILE A 57 -7.61 7.69 -4.08
CA ILE A 57 -7.18 7.64 -2.67
C ILE A 57 -5.77 8.18 -2.50
N LEU A 58 -4.84 7.74 -3.36
CA LEU A 58 -3.44 8.16 -3.26
C LEU A 58 -3.27 9.64 -3.58
N GLN A 59 -4.00 10.17 -4.57
CA GLN A 59 -4.01 11.61 -4.87
C GLN A 59 -4.58 12.45 -3.73
N ARG A 60 -5.67 12.00 -3.10
CA ARG A 60 -6.25 12.68 -1.92
C ARG A 60 -5.28 12.72 -0.73
N ASN A 61 -4.35 11.78 -0.66
CA ASN A 61 -3.33 11.68 0.40
C ASN A 61 -1.91 12.01 -0.08
N ASP A 62 -1.74 12.69 -1.23
CA ASP A 62 -0.43 12.96 -1.84
C ASP A 62 0.51 13.74 -0.92
N GLU A 63 0.00 14.69 -0.12
CA GLU A 63 0.81 15.45 0.82
C GLU A 63 1.42 14.57 1.93
N LEU A 64 0.63 13.63 2.47
CA LEU A 64 1.09 12.70 3.49
C LEU A 64 2.20 11.80 2.93
N ILE A 65 1.98 11.25 1.74
CA ILE A 65 2.93 10.37 1.04
C ILE A 65 4.22 11.13 0.73
N ARG A 66 4.13 12.36 0.20
CA ARG A 66 5.29 13.23 -0.04
C ARG A 66 6.08 13.50 1.23
N ARG A 67 5.40 13.82 2.33
CA ARG A 67 6.04 14.09 3.61
C ARG A 67 6.81 12.87 4.12
N ALA A 68 6.23 11.67 4.00
CA ALA A 68 6.90 10.43 4.38
C ALA A 68 8.15 10.18 3.53
N CYS A 69 8.06 10.32 2.20
CA CYS A 69 9.22 10.17 1.31
C CYS A 69 10.29 11.24 1.52
N SER A 70 9.92 12.50 1.74
CA SER A 70 10.89 13.56 2.04
C SER A 70 11.62 13.30 3.36
N LEU A 71 10.93 12.76 4.37
CA LEU A 71 11.58 12.38 5.62
C LEU A 71 12.53 11.18 5.43
N LEU A 72 12.13 10.20 4.63
CA LEU A 72 12.98 9.06 4.27
C LEU A 72 14.28 9.54 3.61
N GLU A 73 14.18 10.43 2.62
CA GLU A 73 15.35 11.00 1.94
C GLU A 73 16.27 11.75 2.91
N GLN A 74 15.70 12.51 3.86
CA GLN A 74 16.48 13.17 4.92
C GLN A 74 17.22 12.16 5.81
N ILE A 75 16.57 11.06 6.20
CA ILE A 75 17.18 10.01 7.01
C ILE A 75 18.35 9.36 6.25
N GLU A 76 18.13 8.99 4.99
CA GLU A 76 19.14 8.31 4.15
C GLU A 76 20.35 9.19 3.80
N THR A 77 20.17 10.52 3.81
CA THR A 77 21.24 11.49 3.57
C THR A 77 21.92 11.97 4.86
N SER A 78 21.33 11.70 6.03
CA SER A 78 21.91 12.04 7.34
C SER A 78 23.05 11.10 7.75
N ASN A 79 23.76 11.46 8.83
CA ASN A 79 24.73 10.58 9.49
C ASN A 79 24.07 9.46 10.34
N GLU A 80 22.74 9.49 10.49
CA GLU A 80 21.95 8.56 11.31
C GLU A 80 21.16 7.56 10.45
N LYS A 81 21.74 7.12 9.33
CA LYS A 81 21.07 6.27 8.32
C LYS A 81 20.43 4.98 8.85
N ASN A 82 20.79 4.55 10.04
CA ASN A 82 20.33 3.31 10.65
C ASN A 82 19.13 3.51 11.61
N TYR A 83 18.61 4.73 11.76
CA TYR A 83 17.50 5.02 12.65
C TYR A 83 16.37 5.75 11.92
N TYR A 84 15.30 5.02 11.63
CA TYR A 84 14.06 5.61 11.14
C TYR A 84 13.31 6.28 12.31
N TYR A 85 12.66 7.41 12.04
CA TYR A 85 11.87 8.13 13.03
C TYR A 85 10.62 8.78 12.40
N GLY A 86 9.72 9.26 13.25
CA GLY A 86 8.47 9.90 12.86
C GLY A 86 7.62 9.02 11.94
N ILE A 87 7.00 9.64 10.93
CA ILE A 87 6.09 8.95 10.01
C ILE A 87 6.73 7.77 9.28
N VAL A 88 8.03 7.80 9.01
CA VAL A 88 8.71 6.68 8.32
C VAL A 88 8.84 5.48 9.26
N LYS A 89 9.16 5.72 10.54
CA LYS A 89 9.18 4.65 11.54
C LYS A 89 7.80 4.07 11.77
N ASP A 90 6.80 4.93 11.96
CA ASP A 90 5.42 4.50 12.18
C ASP A 90 4.92 3.66 10.99
N TYR A 91 5.21 4.10 9.77
CA TYR A 91 4.92 3.34 8.56
C TYR A 91 5.58 1.96 8.55
N LEU A 92 6.88 1.87 8.84
CA LEU A 92 7.60 0.60 8.85
C LEU A 92 7.06 -0.37 9.92
N ASP A 93 6.84 0.14 11.13
CA ASP A 93 6.31 -0.66 12.24
C ASP A 93 4.91 -1.18 11.90
N GLN A 94 4.03 -0.34 11.34
CA GLN A 94 2.69 -0.76 10.93
C GLN A 94 2.69 -1.71 9.73
N PHE A 95 3.56 -1.49 8.75
CA PHE A 95 3.71 -2.39 7.60
C PHE A 95 4.09 -3.80 8.06
N LEU A 96 5.03 -3.89 8.99
CA LEU A 96 5.47 -5.15 9.58
C LEU A 96 4.33 -5.86 10.32
N VAL A 97 3.63 -5.14 11.19
CA VAL A 97 2.48 -5.68 11.94
C VAL A 97 1.42 -6.21 10.97
N LEU A 98 0.98 -5.38 10.03
CA LEU A 98 -0.09 -5.74 9.07
C LEU A 98 0.31 -6.89 8.16
N SER A 99 1.59 -6.98 7.74
CA SER A 99 2.08 -8.08 6.89
C SER A 99 2.05 -9.45 7.58
N GLN A 100 2.04 -9.46 8.92
CA GLN A 100 2.07 -10.68 9.73
C GLN A 100 0.70 -11.00 10.35
N SER A 101 -0.14 -9.99 10.61
CA SER A 101 -1.40 -10.14 11.35
C SER A 101 -2.62 -10.31 10.44
N GLU A 102 -2.59 -9.77 9.23
CA GLU A 102 -3.75 -9.77 8.34
C GLU A 102 -3.68 -10.97 7.38
N GLU A 103 -4.47 -12.01 7.66
CA GLU A 103 -4.54 -13.23 6.82
C GLU A 103 -4.87 -12.90 5.34
N PHE A 104 -5.58 -11.79 5.09
CA PHE A 104 -5.87 -11.31 3.74
C PHE A 104 -4.70 -10.58 3.06
N LEU A 105 -3.74 -10.07 3.81
CA LEU A 105 -2.50 -9.48 3.29
C LEU A 105 -1.32 -10.44 3.43
N ASP A 106 -1.58 -11.75 3.61
CA ASP A 106 -0.53 -12.75 3.68
C ASP A 106 0.29 -12.73 2.39
N ILE A 107 1.43 -12.07 2.50
CA ILE A 107 2.47 -11.94 1.49
C ILE A 107 3.67 -12.53 2.20
N ASN A 108 4.18 -13.63 1.66
CA ASN A 108 5.30 -14.35 2.25
C ASN A 108 6.62 -13.59 2.00
N ILE A 109 6.78 -12.44 2.67
CA ILE A 109 7.98 -11.63 2.61
C ILE A 109 8.95 -12.16 3.66
N ALA A 110 10.10 -12.66 3.23
CA ALA A 110 11.18 -13.04 4.12
C ALA A 110 11.51 -11.86 5.07
N VAL A 111 11.57 -12.13 6.37
CA VAL A 111 11.75 -11.13 7.45
C VAL A 111 12.92 -10.18 7.18
N GLU A 112 14.01 -10.72 6.63
CA GLU A 112 15.23 -9.99 6.25
C GLU A 112 15.04 -8.93 5.15
N ASN A 113 13.94 -8.98 4.39
CA ASN A 113 13.65 -8.04 3.31
C ASN A 113 12.44 -7.13 3.60
N GLN A 114 11.75 -7.30 4.73
CA GLN A 114 10.48 -6.61 5.00
C GLN A 114 10.61 -5.08 4.99
N SER A 115 11.65 -4.53 5.63
CA SER A 115 11.89 -3.08 5.60
C SER A 115 12.23 -2.57 4.19
N TYR A 116 13.02 -3.32 3.42
CA TYR A 116 13.35 -2.96 2.04
C TYR A 116 12.08 -2.91 1.17
N PHE A 117 11.22 -3.92 1.27
CA PHE A 117 9.94 -3.94 0.56
C PHE A 117 9.03 -2.80 0.99
N ALA A 118 8.90 -2.55 2.30
CA ALA A 118 8.09 -1.46 2.80
C ALA A 118 8.54 -0.10 2.24
N LEU A 119 9.84 0.20 2.25
CA LEU A 119 10.38 1.46 1.71
C LEU A 119 10.22 1.57 0.19
N LYS A 120 10.39 0.45 -0.52
CA LYS A 120 10.13 0.39 -1.95
C LYS A 120 8.66 0.70 -2.25
N ILE A 121 7.73 0.11 -1.50
CA ILE A 121 6.29 0.39 -1.63
C ILE A 121 5.98 1.85 -1.31
N LEU A 122 6.57 2.42 -0.25
CA LEU A 122 6.39 3.84 0.09
C LEU A 122 6.78 4.75 -1.09
N THR A 123 7.90 4.42 -1.75
CA THR A 123 8.38 5.14 -2.93
C THR A 123 7.47 4.91 -4.15
N ASP A 124 6.98 3.67 -4.36
CA ASP A 124 6.02 3.36 -5.41
C ASP A 124 4.70 4.17 -5.21
N LEU A 125 4.22 4.31 -3.97
CA LEU A 125 3.04 5.13 -3.65
C LEU A 125 3.21 6.60 -4.00
N LEU A 126 4.42 7.17 -3.87
CA LEU A 126 4.72 8.55 -4.29
C LEU A 126 4.53 8.76 -5.79
N PHE A 127 4.87 7.77 -6.61
CA PHE A 127 4.62 7.83 -8.05
C PHE A 127 3.13 7.68 -8.36
N TYR A 128 2.42 6.83 -7.61
CA TYR A 128 0.99 6.57 -7.78
C TYR A 128 0.10 7.71 -7.27
N SER A 129 0.55 8.52 -6.32
CA SER A 129 -0.17 9.72 -5.85
C SER A 129 -0.02 10.92 -6.79
N GLY A 130 0.96 10.89 -7.70
CA GLY A 130 1.21 11.98 -8.64
C GLY A 130 0.17 12.10 -9.76
N LYS A 131 0.25 13.18 -10.56
CA LYS A 131 -0.64 13.45 -11.71
C LYS A 131 -0.67 12.33 -12.77
N SER A 132 0.41 11.58 -12.88
CA SER A 132 0.52 10.41 -13.78
C SER A 132 0.29 9.08 -13.08
N GLY A 133 -0.12 9.10 -11.81
CA GLY A 133 -0.20 7.92 -10.95
C GLY A 133 -1.13 6.83 -11.45
N LYS A 134 -2.30 7.21 -11.99
CA LYS A 134 -3.23 6.28 -12.65
C LYS A 134 -2.57 5.51 -13.80
N ARG A 135 -1.74 6.18 -14.61
CA ARG A 135 -0.99 5.55 -15.71
C ARG A 135 0.06 4.58 -15.16
N PHE A 136 0.76 4.94 -14.10
CA PHE A 136 1.74 4.06 -13.46
C PHE A 136 1.10 2.83 -12.83
N LEU A 137 -0.02 2.99 -12.10
CA LEU A 137 -0.82 1.88 -11.57
C LEU A 137 -1.27 0.95 -12.70
N LYS A 138 -1.82 1.51 -13.79
CA LYS A 138 -2.22 0.74 -14.97
C LYS A 138 -1.05 -0.05 -15.56
N GLN A 139 0.12 0.56 -15.75
CA GLN A 139 1.31 -0.12 -16.25
C GLN A 139 1.80 -1.24 -15.30
N GLN A 140 1.69 -1.03 -13.98
CA GLN A 140 2.16 -2.00 -12.99
C GLN A 140 1.22 -3.20 -12.81
N LEU A 141 -0.09 -2.97 -12.97
CA LEU A 141 -1.14 -3.95 -12.70
C LEU A 141 -1.71 -4.61 -13.97
N GLN A 142 -1.52 -4.04 -15.16
CA GLN A 142 -1.94 -4.67 -16.44
C GLN A 142 -0.88 -5.61 -17.04
N CYS A 143 0.26 -5.82 -16.39
CA CYS A 143 1.22 -6.87 -16.75
C CYS A 143 0.86 -8.24 -16.15
N LEU A 144 -0.39 -8.43 -15.73
CA LEU A 144 -0.98 -9.65 -15.18
C LEU A 144 -2.03 -10.17 -16.17
#